data_AF-A0A973HYJ0-F1
#
_entry.id   AF-A0A973HYJ0-F1
#
_cell.length_a   1.000
_cell.length_b   1.000
_cell.length_c   1.000
_cell.angle_alpha   90.00
_cell.angle_beta   90.00
_cell.angle_gamma   90.00
#
_symmetry.space_group_name_H-M   'P 1'
#
loop_
_entity.id
_entity.type
_entity.pdbx_description
1 polymer ?
#
loop_
_entity_poly.entity_id
_entity_poly.type
_entity_poly.pdbx_seq_one_letter_code
_entity_poly.pdbx_strand_id
1 'polypeptide(L)'
;MEQVYRLTISCPDRVGIVAKVGEFVSSHGGWIVEANHYADPSIEQGGSGWFFMRHCIKADSLSFGIEEFRQKFASIAEEFEMDWQINDSVQAKKIILMASKESHCLSDLLHRVHSKELFCEIPCVISNH
;
A
#
# COMPACT_ATOMS: atom_id res chain seq x y z
N MET A 1 3.84 -10.05 -14.62
CA MET A 1 3.46 -10.06 -13.20
C MET A 1 1.96 -10.10 -13.12
N GLU A 2 1.42 -10.89 -12.22
CA GLU A 2 -0.02 -10.96 -11.96
C GLU A 2 -0.46 -9.65 -11.28
N GLN A 3 -1.57 -9.06 -11.73
CA GLN A 3 -2.07 -7.79 -11.19
C GLN A 3 -2.62 -8.01 -9.80
N VAL A 4 -2.13 -7.23 -8.84
CA VAL A 4 -2.59 -7.24 -7.45
C VAL A 4 -3.00 -5.85 -6.99
N TYR A 5 -4.04 -5.80 -6.18
CA TYR A 5 -4.37 -4.64 -5.36
C TYR A 5 -3.65 -4.75 -4.02
N ARG A 6 -2.94 -3.69 -3.65
CA ARG A 6 -2.20 -3.60 -2.40
C ARG A 6 -2.96 -2.71 -1.43
N LEU A 7 -3.54 -3.32 -0.41
CA LEU A 7 -4.18 -2.66 0.71
C LEU A 7 -3.15 -2.46 1.83
N THR A 8 -2.96 -1.23 2.26
CA THR A 8 -2.17 -0.92 3.47
C THR A 8 -3.03 -0.14 4.45
N ILE A 9 -2.97 -0.52 5.71
CA ILE A 9 -3.77 0.04 6.80
C ILE A 9 -2.83 0.35 7.97
N SER A 10 -3.12 1.45 8.65
CA SER A 10 -2.63 1.76 9.99
C SER A 10 -3.80 2.27 10.83
N CYS A 11 -3.99 1.72 12.02
CA CYS A 11 -5.06 2.13 12.93
C CYS A 11 -4.69 1.86 14.40
N PRO A 12 -5.45 2.39 15.37
CA PRO A 12 -5.35 1.96 16.77
C PRO A 12 -5.54 0.44 16.87
N ASP A 13 -4.69 -0.25 17.64
CA ASP A 13 -4.77 -1.71 17.74
C ASP A 13 -6.01 -2.14 18.55
N ARG A 14 -6.79 -3.03 17.95
CA ARG A 14 -8.07 -3.53 18.47
C ARG A 14 -8.29 -4.96 18.01
N VAL A 15 -8.92 -5.76 18.87
CA VAL A 15 -9.31 -7.13 18.51
C VAL A 15 -10.29 -7.11 17.33
N GLY A 16 -10.04 -7.97 16.34
CA GLY A 16 -10.96 -8.20 15.22
C GLY A 16 -10.59 -7.53 13.90
N ILE A 17 -9.56 -6.68 13.85
CA ILE A 17 -9.13 -6.00 12.61
C ILE A 17 -8.83 -7.01 11.49
N VAL A 18 -7.99 -8.00 11.76
CA VAL A 18 -7.60 -9.03 10.77
C VAL A 18 -8.80 -9.86 10.32
N ALA A 19 -9.69 -10.22 11.25
CA ALA A 19 -10.87 -11.01 10.94
C ALA A 19 -11.84 -10.24 10.04
N LYS A 20 -12.12 -8.97 10.35
CA LYS A 20 -13.04 -8.12 9.57
C LYS A 20 -12.52 -7.87 8.16
N VAL A 21 -11.22 -7.55 8.01
CA VAL A 21 -10.60 -7.36 6.70
C VAL A 21 -10.58 -8.68 5.91
N GLY A 22 -10.27 -9.80 6.55
CA GLY A 22 -10.28 -11.12 5.91
C GLY A 22 -11.69 -11.53 5.46
N GLU A 23 -12.71 -11.29 6.27
CA GLU A 23 -14.12 -11.53 5.93
C GLU A 23 -14.57 -10.64 4.77
N PHE A 24 -14.18 -9.36 4.78
CA PHE A 24 -14.44 -8.46 3.66
C PHE A 24 -13.84 -8.98 2.36
N VAL A 25 -12.56 -9.38 2.35
CA VAL A 25 -11.93 -9.86 1.13
C VAL A 25 -12.54 -11.17 0.65
N SER A 26 -12.77 -12.12 1.56
CA SER A 26 -13.31 -13.45 1.22
C SER A 26 -14.79 -13.41 0.79
N SER A 27 -15.63 -12.57 1.41
CA SER A 27 -17.04 -12.38 1.01
C SER A 27 -17.19 -11.84 -0.42
N HIS A 28 -16.15 -11.20 -0.94
CA HIS A 28 -16.09 -10.69 -2.30
C HIS A 28 -15.29 -11.60 -3.26
N GLY A 29 -14.99 -12.84 -2.85
CA GLY A 29 -14.24 -13.80 -3.65
C GLY A 29 -12.74 -13.52 -3.77
N GLY A 30 -12.23 -12.53 -3.03
CA GLY A 30 -10.86 -12.08 -3.11
C GLY A 30 -9.85 -13.12 -2.61
N TRP A 31 -8.77 -13.28 -3.34
CA TRP A 31 -7.64 -14.13 -2.99
C TRP A 31 -6.47 -13.27 -2.52
N ILE A 32 -6.16 -13.38 -1.22
CA ILE A 32 -4.98 -12.76 -0.60
C ILE A 32 -3.74 -13.59 -0.96
N VAL A 33 -2.82 -13.02 -1.73
CA VAL A 33 -1.56 -13.66 -2.14
C VAL A 33 -0.40 -13.36 -1.19
N GLU A 34 -0.48 -12.25 -0.45
CA GLU A 34 0.52 -11.86 0.54
C GLU A 34 -0.19 -11.14 1.70
N ALA A 35 0.15 -11.49 2.94
CA ALA A 35 -0.40 -10.87 4.13
C ALA A 35 0.69 -10.65 5.16
N ASN A 36 0.89 -9.40 5.56
CA ASN A 36 1.80 -9.02 6.63
C ASN A 36 1.07 -8.17 7.66
N HIS A 37 1.37 -8.40 8.93
CA HIS A 37 0.80 -7.71 10.08
C HIS A 37 1.91 -7.34 11.06
N TYR A 38 1.76 -6.19 11.69
CA TYR A 38 2.63 -5.76 12.77
C TYR A 38 1.80 -5.00 13.80
N ALA A 39 1.89 -5.41 15.05
CA ALA A 39 1.31 -4.70 16.18
C ALA A 39 2.46 -4.06 16.97
N ASP A 40 2.36 -2.76 17.23
CA ASP A 40 3.31 -2.04 18.05
C ASP A 40 3.13 -2.44 19.54
N PRO A 41 4.15 -2.99 20.20
CA PRO A 41 4.07 -3.41 21.58
C PRO A 41 3.97 -2.24 22.58
N SER A 42 3.95 -0.98 22.12
CA SER A 42 3.81 0.20 22.98
C SER A 42 2.56 0.19 23.89
N ILE A 43 1.52 -0.59 23.55
CA ILE A 43 0.36 -0.86 24.45
C ILE A 43 0.82 -1.41 25.79
N GLU A 44 1.74 -2.36 25.79
CA GLU A 44 2.23 -3.02 27.01
C GLU A 44 2.98 -2.06 27.94
N GLN A 45 3.39 -0.90 27.41
CA GLN A 45 4.15 0.14 28.12
C GLN A 45 3.33 1.41 28.40
N GLY A 46 2.00 1.37 28.22
CA GLY A 46 1.10 2.50 28.50
C GLY A 46 0.98 3.53 27.37
N GLY A 47 1.44 3.19 26.16
CA GLY A 47 1.20 3.94 24.91
C GLY A 47 -0.15 3.62 24.27
N SER A 48 -0.50 4.32 23.18
CA SER A 48 -1.79 4.21 22.51
C SER A 48 -1.95 3.02 21.56
N GLY A 49 -0.88 2.31 21.21
CA GLY A 49 -0.94 1.10 20.40
C GLY A 49 -1.36 1.27 18.97
N TRP A 50 -0.52 0.83 18.04
CA TRP A 50 -0.81 0.89 16.62
C TRP A 50 -0.71 -0.48 15.96
N PHE A 51 -1.65 -0.73 15.07
CA PHE A 51 -1.69 -1.91 14.22
C PHE A 51 -1.45 -1.51 12.77
N PHE A 52 -0.62 -2.29 12.09
CA PHE A 52 -0.25 -2.11 10.69
C PHE A 52 -0.53 -3.38 9.91
N MET A 53 -1.12 -3.23 8.73
CA MET A 53 -1.41 -4.35 7.84
C MET A 53 -1.05 -4.01 6.40
N ARG A 54 -0.48 -4.99 5.68
CA ARG A 54 -0.30 -4.95 4.24
C ARG A 54 -0.77 -6.25 3.62
N HIS A 55 -1.84 -6.18 2.83
CA HIS A 55 -2.38 -7.29 2.04
C HIS A 55 -2.17 -7.03 0.54
N CYS A 56 -1.72 -8.05 -0.18
CA CYS A 56 -1.77 -8.09 -1.63
C CYS A 56 -2.90 -9.03 -2.03
N ILE A 57 -3.88 -8.53 -2.78
CA ILE A 57 -5.07 -9.25 -3.22
C ILE A 57 -5.02 -9.36 -4.73
N LYS A 58 -5.22 -10.55 -5.28
CA LYS A 58 -5.24 -10.76 -6.74
C LYS A 58 -6.41 -10.00 -7.36
N ALA A 59 -6.14 -9.08 -8.29
CA ALA A 59 -7.18 -8.20 -8.85
C ALA A 59 -8.29 -9.00 -9.54
N ASP A 60 -7.92 -9.99 -10.37
CA ASP A 60 -8.85 -10.84 -11.12
C ASP A 60 -9.68 -11.79 -10.25
N SER A 61 -9.38 -11.89 -8.94
CA SER A 61 -10.20 -12.69 -8.01
C SER A 61 -11.42 -11.92 -7.48
N LEU A 62 -11.39 -10.59 -7.55
CA LEU A 62 -12.49 -9.75 -7.11
C LEU A 62 -13.47 -9.52 -8.27
N SER A 63 -14.76 -9.47 -7.96
CA SER A 63 -15.80 -9.20 -8.96
C SER A 63 -15.95 -7.71 -9.33
N PHE A 64 -15.08 -6.85 -8.81
CA PHE A 64 -15.14 -5.39 -8.98
C PHE A 64 -13.75 -4.76 -9.00
N GLY A 65 -13.68 -3.54 -9.54
CA GLY A 65 -12.44 -2.77 -9.65
C GLY A 65 -12.07 -2.01 -8.38
N ILE A 66 -10.89 -1.38 -8.41
CA ILE A 66 -10.29 -0.68 -7.26
C ILE A 66 -11.15 0.46 -6.70
N GLU A 67 -11.90 1.19 -7.52
CA GLU A 67 -12.76 2.29 -7.05
C GLU A 67 -13.97 1.78 -6.27
N GLU A 68 -14.58 0.68 -6.71
CA GLU A 68 -15.67 0.04 -5.98
C GLU A 68 -15.15 -0.64 -4.70
N PHE A 69 -13.93 -1.19 -4.74
CA PHE A 69 -13.26 -1.64 -3.51
C PHE A 69 -13.17 -0.51 -2.50
N ARG A 70 -12.76 0.70 -2.93
CA ARG A 70 -12.63 1.85 -2.05
C ARG A 70 -13.96 2.20 -1.37
N GLN A 71 -15.04 2.22 -2.15
CA GLN A 71 -16.38 2.51 -1.63
C GLN A 71 -16.85 1.46 -0.62
N LYS A 72 -16.68 0.17 -0.95
CA LYS A 72 -17.11 -0.94 -0.08
C LYS A 72 -16.27 -1.06 1.19
N PHE A 73 -14.98 -0.72 1.13
CA PHE A 73 -14.07 -0.81 2.28
C PHE A 73 -14.19 0.39 3.23
N ALA A 74 -14.68 1.54 2.76
CA ALA A 74 -14.75 2.78 3.53
C ALA A 74 -15.47 2.61 4.89
N SER A 75 -16.57 1.85 4.95
CA SER A 75 -17.29 1.65 6.21
C SER A 75 -16.48 0.88 7.26
N ILE A 76 -15.66 -0.08 6.82
CA ILE A 76 -14.75 -0.83 7.72
C ILE A 76 -13.62 0.08 8.20
N ALA A 77 -13.10 0.90 7.28
CA ALA A 77 -12.07 1.87 7.64
C ALA A 77 -12.56 2.88 8.68
N GLU A 78 -13.79 3.37 8.54
CA GLU A 78 -14.42 4.26 9.52
C GLU A 78 -14.64 3.57 10.88
N GLU A 79 -15.13 2.32 10.89
CA GLU A 79 -15.38 1.54 12.11
C GLU A 79 -14.11 1.39 12.98
N PHE A 80 -12.96 1.20 12.35
CA PHE A 80 -11.68 0.97 13.03
C PHE A 80 -10.77 2.19 13.07
N GLU A 81 -11.25 3.37 12.65
CA GLU A 81 -10.46 4.61 12.60
C GLU A 81 -9.15 4.42 11.80
N MET A 82 -9.26 3.75 10.65
CA MET A 82 -8.12 3.39 9.81
C MET A 82 -7.65 4.57 8.95
N ASP A 83 -6.34 4.83 8.97
CA ASP A 83 -5.65 5.45 7.84
C ASP A 83 -5.27 4.33 6.86
N TRP A 84 -5.73 4.42 5.63
CA TRP A 84 -5.61 3.34 4.67
C TRP A 84 -5.49 3.84 3.23
N GLN A 85 -4.89 3.00 2.40
CA GLN A 85 -4.80 3.20 0.97
C GLN A 85 -4.88 1.85 0.26
N ILE A 86 -5.49 1.85 -0.91
CA ILE A 86 -5.43 0.74 -1.85
C ILE A 86 -4.84 1.21 -3.18
N ASN A 87 -3.82 0.51 -3.65
CA ASN A 87 -3.11 0.86 -4.87
C ASN A 87 -3.05 -0.32 -5.82
N ASP A 88 -3.16 -0.05 -7.12
CA ASP A 88 -3.00 -1.07 -8.15
C ASP A 88 -1.51 -1.27 -8.49
N SER A 89 -1.06 -2.53 -8.51
CA SER A 89 0.31 -2.89 -8.88
C SER A 89 0.70 -2.50 -10.30
N VAL A 90 -0.25 -2.39 -11.24
CA VAL A 90 0.06 -2.00 -12.63
C VAL A 90 0.12 -0.49 -12.82
N GLN A 91 -0.30 0.29 -11.82
CA GLN A 91 -0.25 1.75 -11.89
C GLN A 91 1.12 2.24 -11.40
N ALA A 92 1.97 2.66 -12.33
CA ALA A 92 3.25 3.25 -12.02
C ALA A 92 3.06 4.58 -11.27
N LYS A 93 3.78 4.75 -10.15
CA LYS A 93 3.80 6.03 -9.43
C LYS A 93 4.60 7.05 -10.23
N LYS A 94 4.11 8.29 -10.29
CA LYS A 94 4.85 9.42 -10.87
C LYS A 94 5.74 10.04 -9.79
N ILE A 95 7.05 10.00 -10.00
CA ILE A 95 8.06 10.41 -9.03
C ILE A 95 8.92 11.52 -9.63
N ILE A 96 8.90 12.70 -9.02
CA ILE A 96 9.81 13.79 -9.36
C ILE A 96 11.14 13.56 -8.65
N LEU A 97 12.25 13.66 -9.39
CA LEU A 97 13.58 13.63 -8.79
C LEU A 97 14.12 15.05 -8.62
N MET A 98 14.69 15.34 -7.45
CA MET A 98 15.36 16.60 -7.16
C MET A 98 16.83 16.33 -6.90
N ALA A 99 17.72 17.09 -7.55
CA ALA A 99 19.16 16.91 -7.43
C ALA A 99 19.91 18.25 -7.38
N SER A 100 21.00 18.27 -6.61
CA SER A 100 21.92 19.41 -6.57
C SER A 100 23.16 19.09 -7.44
N LYS A 101 24.38 19.22 -6.89
CA LYS A 101 25.63 18.97 -7.65
C LYS A 101 26.04 17.50 -7.73
N GLU A 102 25.70 16.70 -6.72
CA GLU A 102 26.11 15.30 -6.66
C GLU A 102 25.17 14.42 -7.48
N SER A 103 25.75 13.65 -8.39
CA SER A 103 24.99 12.86 -9.36
C SER A 103 24.75 11.41 -8.95
N HIS A 104 25.37 10.92 -7.88
CA HIS A 104 25.41 9.48 -7.57
C HIS A 104 24.01 8.88 -7.34
N CYS A 105 23.18 9.48 -6.47
CA CYS A 105 21.80 9.01 -6.24
C CYS A 105 20.92 9.17 -7.48
N LEU A 106 21.06 10.29 -8.21
CA LEU A 106 20.28 10.54 -9.41
C LEU A 106 20.59 9.48 -10.49
N SER A 107 21.88 9.21 -10.70
CA SER A 107 22.33 8.21 -11.68
C SER A 107 21.87 6.81 -11.30
N ASP A 108 21.92 6.43 -10.03
CA ASP A 108 21.45 5.13 -9.55
C ASP A 108 19.94 4.95 -9.79
N LEU A 109 19.12 5.93 -9.37
CA LEU A 109 17.67 5.89 -9.55
C LEU A 109 17.28 5.83 -11.03
N LEU A 110 17.90 6.65 -11.88
CA LEU A 110 17.65 6.63 -13.32
C LEU A 110 18.05 5.29 -13.94
N HIS A 111 19.17 4.72 -13.50
CA HIS A 111 19.62 3.40 -13.96
C HIS A 111 18.62 2.30 -13.58
N ARG A 112 18.12 2.28 -12.34
CA ARG A 112 17.12 1.30 -11.86
C ARG A 112 15.78 1.41 -12.60
N VAL A 113 15.36 2.63 -12.96
CA VAL A 113 14.16 2.82 -13.78
C VAL A 113 14.41 2.31 -15.20
N HIS A 114 15.57 2.63 -15.79
CA HIS A 114 15.94 2.16 -17.13
C HIS A 114 16.05 0.63 -17.22
N SER A 115 16.60 -0.02 -16.19
CA SER A 115 16.71 -1.48 -16.10
C SER A 115 15.39 -2.17 -15.72
N LYS A 116 14.32 -1.40 -15.47
CA LYS A 116 13.01 -1.87 -15.00
C LYS A 116 13.04 -2.55 -13.62
N GLU A 117 14.10 -2.33 -12.84
CA GLU A 117 14.16 -2.74 -11.43
C GLU A 117 13.21 -1.90 -10.58
N LEU A 118 13.13 -0.59 -10.85
CA LEU A 118 12.22 0.32 -10.17
C LEU A 118 11.01 0.64 -11.06
N PHE A 119 9.84 0.12 -10.68
CA PHE A 119 8.59 0.38 -11.40
C PHE A 119 7.98 1.74 -11.01
N CYS A 120 8.37 2.79 -11.72
CA CYS A 120 7.81 4.13 -11.61
C CYS A 120 7.96 4.92 -12.91
N GLU A 121 7.28 6.06 -12.98
CA GLU A 121 7.44 7.06 -14.05
C GLU A 121 8.16 8.28 -13.48
N ILE A 122 9.23 8.75 -14.14
CA ILE A 122 9.92 9.98 -13.77
C ILE A 122 9.54 11.07 -14.78
N PRO A 123 8.52 11.91 -14.49
CA PRO A 123 8.08 12.95 -15.43
C PRO A 123 9.08 14.11 -15.54
N CYS A 124 9.85 14.39 -14.50
CA CYS A 124 10.85 15.45 -14.52
C CYS A 124 11.96 15.24 -13.48
N VAL A 125 13.10 15.89 -13.76
CA VAL A 125 14.20 16.09 -12.83
C VAL A 125 14.34 17.60 -12.60
N ILE A 126 14.34 18.02 -11.35
CA ILE A 126 14.52 19.41 -10.95
C ILE A 126 15.92 19.56 -10.37
N SER A 127 16.69 20.48 -10.94
CA SER A 127 18.00 20.85 -10.39
C SER A 127 18.13 22.35 -10.22
N ASN A 128 18.90 22.74 -9.21
CA ASN A 128 19.28 24.12 -8.94
C ASN A 128 20.64 24.50 -9.56
N HIS A 129 21.22 23.62 -10.39
CA HIS A 129 22.51 23.78 -11.07
C HIS A 129 22.44 23.42 -12.55
#